data_AF-W6TI75-F1
#
_entry.id   AF-W6TI75-F1
#
_cell.length_a   1.000
_cell.length_b   1.000
_cell.length_c   1.000
_cell.angle_alpha   90.00
_cell.angle_beta   90.00
_cell.angle_gamma   90.00
#
_symmetry.space_group_name_H-M   'P 1'
#
loop_
_entity.id
_entity.type
_entity.pdbx_description
1 polymer ?
#
loop_
_entity_poly.entity_id
_entity_poly.type
_entity_poly.pdbx_seq_one_letter_code
_entity_poly.pdbx_strand_id
1 'polypeptide(L)'
;MIVFENGEFNLELIKDMLAEINDIGEKLLSEPSRQNVIFYKKTIGEFLSVVLSNSISLKEQKGGRNGEFKRPKYRIIKIINEKLDKFAYSVLQNQISQFKLLSSLEEIQGLLVNLFR
;
A
#
# COMPACT_ATOMS: atom_id res chain seq x y z
N MET A 1 6.55 18.05 12.22
CA MET A 1 7.72 17.17 12.41
C MET A 1 7.26 16.03 13.29
N ILE A 2 6.89 14.88 12.72
CA ILE A 2 6.47 13.73 13.51
C ILE A 2 7.72 12.90 13.77
N VAL A 3 8.35 13.17 14.91
CA VAL A 3 9.36 12.30 15.49
C VAL A 3 8.81 11.94 16.86
N PHE A 4 8.41 10.68 17.03
CA PHE A 4 8.22 10.08 18.35
C PHE A 4 9.04 8.80 18.43
N GLU A 5 9.38 8.50 19.66
CA GLU A 5 10.52 7.75 20.16
C GLU A 5 10.49 6.26 19.73
N ASN A 6 11.68 5.66 19.59
CA ASN A 6 11.94 4.21 19.63
C ASN A 6 11.99 3.43 18.30
N GLY A 7 11.72 4.05 17.14
CA GLY A 7 11.79 3.36 15.85
C GLY A 7 10.71 2.27 15.65
N GLU A 8 9.81 2.07 16.61
CA GLU A 8 8.66 1.21 16.43
C GLU A 8 7.67 1.84 15.43
N PHE A 9 6.93 1.00 14.70
CA PHE A 9 5.85 1.50 13.86
C PHE A 9 4.85 2.22 14.77
N ASN A 10 4.48 3.47 14.41
CA ASN A 10 3.29 4.08 14.98
C ASN A 10 2.08 3.27 14.48
N LEU A 11 1.66 2.30 15.29
CA LEU A 11 0.58 1.37 14.95
C LEU A 11 -0.74 2.09 14.72
N GLU A 12 -0.95 3.23 15.35
CA GLU A 12 -2.15 4.06 15.18
C GLU A 12 -2.14 4.73 13.81
N LEU A 13 -1.04 5.41 13.45
CA LEU A 13 -0.85 5.96 12.09
C LEU A 13 -1.03 4.90 11.00
N ILE A 14 -0.45 3.71 11.18
CA ILE A 14 -0.59 2.62 10.19
C ILE A 14 -2.04 2.16 10.06
N LYS A 15 -2.77 2.03 11.18
CA LYS A 15 -4.19 1.67 11.16
C LYS A 15 -5.02 2.75 10.46
N ASP A 16 -4.75 4.02 10.73
CA ASP A 16 -5.46 5.14 10.10
C ASP A 16 -5.24 5.16 8.59
N MET A 17 -4.01 4.98 8.14
CA MET A 17 -3.71 4.90 6.70
C MET A 17 -4.35 3.68 6.03
N LEU A 18 -4.39 2.53 6.70
CA LEU A 18 -5.08 1.34 6.18
C LEU A 18 -6.59 1.53 6.11
N ALA A 19 -7.19 2.24 7.08
CA ALA A 19 -8.60 2.61 7.06
C ALA A 19 -8.89 3.58 5.91
N GLU A 20 -8.06 4.60 5.71
CA GLU A 20 -8.19 5.53 4.59
C GLU A 20 -8.13 4.80 3.23
N ILE A 21 -7.19 3.86 3.07
CA ILE A 21 -7.11 3.04 1.86
C ILE A 21 -8.38 2.21 1.66
N ASN A 22 -8.96 1.67 2.73
CA ASN A 22 -10.23 0.93 2.67
C ASN A 22 -11.36 1.83 2.18
N ASP A 23 -11.52 3.00 2.76
CA ASP A 23 -12.59 3.96 2.41
C ASP A 23 -12.49 4.42 0.96
N ILE A 24 -11.27 4.65 0.46
CA ILE A 24 -11.04 5.00 -0.95
C ILE A 24 -11.30 3.79 -1.86
N GLY A 25 -10.98 2.58 -1.40
CA GLY A 25 -11.30 1.34 -2.09
C GLY A 25 -12.82 1.14 -2.25
N GLU A 26 -13.60 1.39 -1.19
CA GLU A 26 -15.06 1.34 -1.22
C GLU A 26 -15.66 2.38 -2.18
N LYS A 27 -15.13 3.61 -2.16
CA LYS A 27 -15.51 4.65 -3.13
C LYS A 27 -15.23 4.21 -4.55
N LEU A 28 -14.06 3.64 -4.81
CA LEU A 28 -13.69 3.13 -6.14
C LEU A 28 -14.54 1.94 -6.58
N LEU A 29 -14.95 1.07 -5.65
CA LEU A 29 -15.90 -0.01 -5.90
C LEU A 29 -17.29 0.51 -6.30
N SER A 30 -17.75 1.56 -5.62
CA SER A 30 -19.04 2.20 -5.90
C SER A 30 -19.03 3.03 -7.19
N GLU A 31 -17.90 3.68 -7.48
CA GLU A 31 -17.71 4.58 -8.62
C GLU A 31 -16.34 4.31 -9.27
N PRO A 32 -16.26 3.39 -10.26
CA PRO A 32 -15.03 3.00 -10.96
C PRO A 32 -14.50 4.07 -11.92
N SER A 33 -14.30 5.29 -11.44
CA SER A 33 -13.85 6.43 -12.25
C SER A 33 -12.33 6.53 -12.31
N ARG A 34 -11.82 7.16 -13.38
CA ARG A 34 -10.40 7.50 -13.51
C ARG A 34 -9.90 8.28 -12.29
N GLN A 35 -10.71 9.18 -11.76
CA GLN A 35 -10.36 10.00 -10.60
C GLN A 35 -10.16 9.13 -9.36
N ASN A 36 -11.09 8.21 -9.09
CA ASN A 36 -11.00 7.30 -7.93
C ASN A 36 -9.84 6.32 -8.05
N VAL A 37 -9.49 5.87 -9.27
CA VAL A 37 -8.28 5.08 -9.50
C VAL A 37 -7.02 5.86 -9.16
N ILE A 38 -6.92 7.13 -9.58
CA ILE A 38 -5.77 7.99 -9.28
C ILE A 38 -5.64 8.19 -7.77
N PHE A 39 -6.75 8.47 -7.07
CA PHE A 39 -6.75 8.62 -5.61
C PHE A 39 -6.29 7.34 -4.91
N TYR A 40 -6.86 6.19 -5.27
CA TYR A 40 -6.49 4.91 -4.67
C TYR A 40 -5.00 4.58 -4.85
N LYS A 41 -4.46 4.77 -6.06
CA LYS A 41 -3.03 4.57 -6.33
C LYS A 41 -2.16 5.53 -5.51
N LYS A 42 -2.56 6.80 -5.40
CA LYS A 42 -1.81 7.82 -4.68
C LYS A 42 -1.74 7.49 -3.18
N THR A 43 -2.86 7.17 -2.55
CA THR A 43 -2.92 6.86 -1.11
C THR A 43 -2.10 5.60 -0.78
N ILE A 44 -2.17 4.56 -1.62
CA ILE A 44 -1.29 3.39 -1.44
C ILE A 44 0.18 3.77 -1.60
N GLY A 45 0.51 4.62 -2.59
CA GLY A 45 1.88 5.12 -2.76
C GLY A 45 2.42 5.82 -1.51
N GLU A 46 1.63 6.72 -0.92
CA GLU A 46 1.97 7.43 0.32
C GLU A 46 2.18 6.46 1.49
N PHE A 47 1.30 5.48 1.64
CA PHE A 47 1.45 4.42 2.62
C PHE A 47 2.74 3.60 2.44
N LEU A 48 3.03 3.15 1.22
CA LEU A 48 4.25 2.39 0.94
C LEU A 48 5.52 3.21 1.22
N SER A 49 5.49 4.52 0.94
CA SER A 49 6.58 5.45 1.28
C SER A 49 6.81 5.58 2.78
N VAL A 50 5.75 5.64 3.60
CA VAL A 50 5.85 5.64 5.07
C VAL A 50 6.45 4.32 5.57
N VAL A 51 5.95 3.18 5.06
CA VAL A 51 6.46 1.85 5.44
C VAL A 51 7.94 1.68 5.12
N LEU A 52 8.39 2.17 3.96
CA LEU A 52 9.80 2.12 3.55
C LEU A 52 10.68 3.04 4.40
N SER A 53 10.25 4.28 4.64
CA SER A 53 10.98 5.26 5.46
C SER A 53 11.22 4.72 6.87
N ASN A 54 10.18 4.18 7.52
CA ASN A 54 10.31 3.55 8.84
C ASN A 54 11.24 2.33 8.81
N SER A 55 11.14 1.51 7.76
CA SER A 55 12.00 0.32 7.61
C SER A 55 13.48 0.68 7.42
N ILE A 56 13.81 1.85 6.88
CA ILE A 56 15.19 2.34 6.73
C ILE A 56 15.69 2.89 8.07
N SER A 57 14.93 3.78 8.71
CA SER A 57 15.30 4.37 10.02
C SER A 57 15.59 3.31 11.09
N LEU A 58 14.76 2.25 11.14
CA LEU A 58 14.98 1.10 12.03
C LEU A 58 16.31 0.38 11.81
N LYS A 59 16.84 0.34 10.59
CA LYS A 59 18.13 -0.30 10.29
C LYS A 59 19.31 0.56 10.68
N GLU A 60 19.21 1.86 10.45
CA GLU A 60 20.26 2.82 10.83
C GLU A 60 20.46 2.80 12.35
N GLN A 61 19.36 2.72 13.11
CA GLN A 61 19.42 2.52 14.57
C GLN A 61 20.03 1.18 14.98
N LYS A 62 19.85 0.11 14.19
CA LYS A 62 20.35 -1.25 14.50
C LYS A 62 21.72 -1.58 13.86
N GLY A 63 22.40 -0.61 13.24
CA GLY A 63 23.75 -0.78 12.68
C GLY A 63 23.88 -1.76 11.49
N GLY A 64 22.77 -2.10 10.82
CA GLY A 64 22.73 -3.21 9.86
C GLY A 64 23.16 -2.86 8.43
N ARG A 65 24.44 -3.07 8.10
CA ARG A 65 24.93 -3.15 6.71
C ARG A 65 24.60 -4.53 6.14
N ASN A 66 23.48 -4.72 5.42
CA ASN A 66 23.30 -5.87 4.52
C ASN A 66 22.08 -5.73 3.59
N GLY A 67 22.34 -5.76 2.28
CA GLY A 67 21.46 -6.23 1.19
C GLY A 67 20.10 -5.53 1.00
N GLU A 68 20.02 -4.63 0.03
CA GLU A 68 18.80 -3.93 -0.39
C GLU A 68 17.79 -4.85 -1.11
N PHE A 69 18.23 -5.96 -1.72
CA PHE A 69 17.40 -6.77 -2.63
C PHE A 69 16.87 -8.11 -2.08
N LYS A 70 17.27 -8.54 -0.88
CA LYS A 70 16.85 -9.84 -0.28
C LYS A 70 15.78 -9.70 0.81
N ARG A 71 14.94 -8.66 0.76
CA ARG A 71 13.96 -8.42 1.84
C ARG A 71 12.53 -8.75 1.40
N PRO A 72 11.78 -9.55 2.17
CA PRO A 72 10.39 -9.93 1.87
C PRO A 72 9.50 -8.73 1.52
N LYS A 73 9.71 -7.58 2.18
CA LYS A 73 8.92 -6.36 1.99
C LYS A 73 9.06 -5.75 0.59
N TYR A 74 10.27 -5.66 0.01
CA TYR A 74 10.44 -5.12 -1.35
C TYR A 74 9.75 -6.01 -2.39
N ARG A 75 9.76 -7.33 -2.19
CA ARG A 75 9.04 -8.27 -3.05
C ARG A 75 7.53 -8.02 -2.97
N ILE A 76 6.98 -7.88 -1.76
CA ILE A 76 5.54 -7.59 -1.56
C ILE A 76 5.18 -6.24 -2.19
N ILE A 77 5.99 -5.19 -1.98
CA ILE A 77 5.80 -3.86 -2.58
C ILE A 77 5.77 -3.94 -4.11
N LYS A 78 6.69 -4.70 -4.71
CA LYS A 78 6.71 -4.91 -6.16
C LYS A 78 5.41 -5.57 -6.64
N ILE A 79 4.94 -6.59 -5.94
CA ILE A 79 3.67 -7.28 -6.26
C ILE A 79 2.48 -6.32 -6.14
N ILE A 80 2.45 -5.48 -5.10
CA ILE A 80 1.40 -4.46 -4.92
C ILE A 80 1.39 -3.49 -6.12
N ASN A 81 2.54 -2.97 -6.52
CA ASN A 81 2.65 -2.05 -7.66
C ASN A 81 2.19 -2.70 -8.97
N GLU A 82 2.66 -3.92 -9.26
CA GLU A 82 2.23 -4.67 -10.46
C GLU A 82 0.71 -4.89 -10.49
N LYS A 83 0.10 -5.15 -9.34
CA LYS A 83 -1.36 -5.30 -9.23
C LYS A 83 -2.08 -3.98 -9.41
N LEU A 84 -1.61 -2.90 -8.80
CA LEU A 84 -2.18 -1.57 -8.97
C LEU A 84 -2.16 -1.10 -10.42
N ASP A 85 -1.11 -1.41 -11.17
CA ASP A 85 -1.03 -1.06 -12.59
C ASP A 85 -2.00 -1.88 -13.45
N LYS A 86 -2.06 -3.20 -13.24
CA LYS A 86 -3.03 -4.06 -13.94
C LYS A 86 -4.47 -3.65 -13.62
N PHE A 87 -4.74 -3.42 -12.34
CA PHE A 87 -6.00 -2.95 -11.82
C PHE A 87 -6.44 -1.64 -12.47
N ALA A 88 -5.57 -0.62 -12.42
CA ALA A 88 -5.85 0.68 -12.99
C ALA A 88 -6.11 0.60 -14.49
N TYR A 89 -5.31 -0.19 -15.21
CA TYR A 89 -5.54 -0.43 -16.64
C TYR A 89 -6.92 -1.02 -16.89
N SER A 90 -7.34 -2.05 -16.16
CA SER A 90 -8.65 -2.68 -16.33
C SER A 90 -9.83 -1.75 -16.02
N VAL A 91 -9.71 -0.89 -15.01
CA VAL A 91 -10.73 0.14 -14.70
C VAL A 91 -10.79 1.17 -15.81
N LEU A 92 -9.65 1.70 -16.26
CA LEU A 92 -9.60 2.74 -17.30
C LEU A 92 -10.11 2.27 -18.67
N GLN A 93 -10.01 0.97 -18.94
CA GLN A 93 -10.54 0.36 -20.16
C GLN A 93 -12.05 0.02 -20.06
N ASN A 94 -12.69 0.23 -18.90
CA ASN A 94 -14.05 -0.23 -18.61
C ASN A 94 -14.24 -1.75 -18.81
N GLN A 95 -13.19 -2.54 -18.57
CA GLN A 95 -13.16 -4.00 -18.82
C GLN A 95 -13.25 -4.84 -17.54
N ILE A 96 -13.36 -4.21 -16.38
CA ILE A 96 -13.42 -4.90 -15.09
C ILE A 96 -14.88 -5.01 -14.62
N SER A 97 -15.29 -6.22 -14.22
CA SER A 97 -16.57 -6.40 -13.55
C SER A 97 -16.47 -5.97 -12.08
N GLN A 98 -17.60 -5.59 -11.47
CA GLN A 98 -17.65 -5.20 -10.07
C GLN A 98 -17.10 -6.28 -9.12
N PHE A 99 -17.38 -7.56 -9.41
CA PHE A 99 -16.82 -8.69 -8.66
C PHE A 99 -15.28 -8.78 -8.77
N LYS A 100 -14.72 -8.59 -9.98
CA LYS A 100 -13.27 -8.60 -10.18
C LYS A 100 -12.59 -7.38 -9.53
N LEU A 101 -13.26 -6.23 -9.56
CA LEU A 101 -12.83 -5.01 -8.87
C LEU A 101 -12.76 -5.25 -7.37
N LEU A 102 -13.83 -5.76 -6.74
CA LEU A 102 -13.85 -6.11 -5.32
C LEU A 102 -12.70 -7.08 -4.96
N SER A 103 -12.58 -8.19 -5.69
CA SER A 103 -11.53 -9.18 -5.43
C SER A 103 -10.11 -8.58 -5.55
N SER A 104 -9.91 -7.65 -6.49
CA SER A 104 -8.61 -6.96 -6.64
C SER A 104 -8.31 -6.03 -5.47
N LEU A 105 -9.33 -5.33 -4.96
CA LEU A 105 -9.18 -4.44 -3.80
C LEU A 105 -8.85 -5.23 -2.53
N GLU A 106 -9.57 -6.32 -2.26
CA GLU A 106 -9.33 -7.21 -1.11
C GLU A 106 -7.92 -7.82 -1.15
N GLU A 107 -7.47 -8.26 -2.33
CA GLU A 107 -6.14 -8.82 -2.50
C GLU A 107 -5.04 -7.79 -2.21
N ILE A 108 -5.21 -6.55 -2.69
CA ILE A 108 -4.29 -5.45 -2.41
C ILE A 108 -4.27 -5.17 -0.90
N GLN A 109 -5.42 -5.10 -0.23
CA GLN A 109 -5.51 -4.87 1.20
C GLN A 109 -4.80 -5.96 2.01
N GLY A 110 -4.97 -7.23 1.64
CA GLY A 110 -4.24 -8.36 2.24
C GLY A 110 -2.72 -8.24 2.09
N LEU A 111 -2.25 -7.79 0.92
CA LEU A 111 -0.82 -7.54 0.69
C LEU A 111 -0.28 -6.37 1.52
N LEU A 112 -1.07 -5.31 1.73
CA LEU A 112 -0.67 -4.19 2.59
C LEU A 112 -0.51 -4.64 4.04
N VAL A 113 -1.44 -5.46 4.56
CA VAL A 113 -1.34 -6.05 5.91
C VAL A 113 -0.13 -6.99 6.02
N ASN A 114 0.20 -7.74 4.97
CA ASN A 114 1.38 -8.62 4.94
C ASN A 114 2.72 -7.90 5.12
N LEU A 115 2.79 -6.57 4.97
CA LEU A 115 4.03 -5.81 5.16
C LEU A 115 4.49 -5.72 6.63
N PHE A 116 3.60 -6.06 7.58
CA PHE A 116 3.87 -6.03 9.02
C PHE A 116 3.86 -7.42 9.67
N ARG A 117 3.75 -8.48 8.87
CA ARG A 117 3.95 -9.86 9.31
C ARG A 117 5.44 -10.24 9.26
#